data_AF-A0A7V8F466-F1
#
_entry.id   AF-A0A7V8F466-F1
#
_cell.length_a   1.000
_cell.length_b   1.000
_cell.length_c   1.000
_cell.angle_alpha   90.00
_cell.angle_beta   90.00
_cell.angle_gamma   90.00
#
_symmetry.space_group_name_H-M   'P 1'
#
loop_
_entity.id
_entity.type
_entity.pdbx_description
1 polymer ?
#
loop_
_entity_poly.entity_id
_entity_poly.type
_entity_poly.pdbx_seq_one_letter_code
_entity_poly.pdbx_strand_id
1 'polypeptide(L)'
;MQWTHEQSPIIQSEAPKLLIQAGAGSGKTTTLVGYAQHHSRLRILYLCYNKSVKIAARGRFPRNVVNKTAHGLACTVYGTQFSYKQINISA
;
A
#
# COMPACT_ATOMS: atom_id res chain seq x y z
N MET A 1 -7.26 18.15 6.81
CA MET A 1 -6.56 18.19 5.51
C MET A 1 -7.58 18.51 4.44
N GLN A 2 -7.26 19.41 3.53
CA GLN A 2 -8.09 19.69 2.35
C GLN A 2 -7.48 18.96 1.16
N TRP A 3 -8.26 18.10 0.50
CA TRP A 3 -7.84 17.35 -0.69
C TRP A 3 -8.04 18.20 -1.95
N THR A 4 -7.17 18.02 -2.96
CA THR A 4 -7.35 18.72 -4.23
C THR A 4 -8.56 18.18 -5.01
N HIS A 5 -8.94 18.89 -6.07
CA HIS A 5 -10.02 18.46 -6.96
C HIS A 5 -9.71 17.11 -7.64
N GLU A 6 -8.44 16.81 -7.89
CA GLU A 6 -7.98 15.55 -8.49
C GLU A 6 -7.90 14.41 -7.45
N GLN A 7 -7.56 14.72 -6.20
CA GLN A 7 -7.40 13.72 -5.14
C GLN A 7 -8.75 13.28 -4.55
N SER A 8 -9.69 14.19 -4.41
CA SER A 8 -11.03 13.93 -3.83
C SER A 8 -11.78 12.78 -4.51
N PRO A 9 -11.94 12.73 -5.86
CA PRO A 9 -12.65 11.64 -6.52
C PRO A 9 -11.94 10.29 -6.38
N ILE A 10 -10.60 10.28 -6.26
CA ILE A 10 -9.84 9.06 -5.96
C ILE A 10 -10.20 8.57 -4.56
N ILE A 11 -10.16 9.46 -3.56
CA ILE A 11 -10.38 9.15 -2.15
C ILE A 11 -11.80 8.66 -1.87
N GLN A 12 -12.79 9.17 -2.60
CA GLN A 12 -14.20 8.83 -2.44
C GLN A 12 -14.65 7.65 -3.33
N SER A 13 -13.77 7.14 -4.20
CA SER A 13 -14.15 6.14 -5.19
C SER A 13 -14.53 4.80 -4.55
N GLU A 14 -15.71 4.29 -4.93
CA GLU A 14 -16.16 2.94 -4.61
C GLU A 14 -16.00 1.98 -5.79
N ALA A 15 -15.31 2.41 -6.87
CA ALA A 15 -15.14 1.59 -8.06
C ALA A 15 -14.37 0.29 -7.71
N PRO A 16 -14.81 -0.88 -8.22
CA PRO A 16 -14.14 -2.15 -7.94
C PRO A 16 -12.72 -2.20 -8.51
N LYS A 17 -12.41 -1.39 -9.53
CA LYS A 17 -11.08 -1.20 -10.11
C LYS A 17 -10.87 0.28 -10.40
N LEU A 18 -9.77 0.83 -9.90
CA LEU A 18 -9.40 2.23 -10.07
C LEU A 18 -7.95 2.32 -10.56
N LEU A 19 -7.73 3.02 -11.68
CA LEU A 19 -6.41 3.35 -12.19
C LEU A 19 -6.13 4.83 -11.92
N ILE A 20 -5.01 5.13 -11.27
CA ILE A 20 -4.60 6.49 -10.92
C ILE A 20 -3.31 6.82 -11.66
N GLN A 21 -3.37 7.74 -12.61
CA GLN A 21 -2.17 8.28 -13.27
C GLN A 21 -1.67 9.50 -12.50
N ALA A 22 -0.43 9.44 -12.03
CA ALA A 22 0.09 10.43 -11.10
C ALA A 22 1.60 10.61 -11.26
N GLY A 23 2.01 11.84 -11.62
CA GLY A 23 3.40 12.24 -11.82
C GLY A 23 4.26 12.18 -10.54
N ALA A 24 5.57 12.29 -10.69
CA ALA A 24 6.47 12.42 -9.54
C ALA A 24 6.06 13.63 -8.67
N GLY A 25 6.14 13.49 -7.34
CA GLY A 25 5.77 14.57 -6.41
C GLY A 25 4.26 14.85 -6.24
N SER A 26 3.37 14.24 -7.01
CA SER A 26 1.92 14.56 -6.99
C SER A 26 1.13 14.02 -5.78
N GLY A 27 1.81 13.61 -4.70
CA GLY A 27 1.15 13.17 -3.48
C GLY A 27 0.53 11.76 -3.51
N LYS A 28 0.92 10.87 -4.45
CA LYS A 28 0.40 9.48 -4.58
C LYS A 28 0.15 8.76 -3.25
N THR A 29 1.18 8.65 -2.40
CA THR A 29 1.07 7.96 -1.10
C THR A 29 0.12 8.70 -0.17
N THR A 30 0.13 10.03 -0.18
CA THR A 30 -0.79 10.85 0.63
C THR A 30 -2.24 10.63 0.21
N THR A 31 -2.52 10.56 -1.10
CA THR A 31 -3.85 10.25 -1.63
C THR A 31 -4.33 8.86 -1.19
N LEU A 32 -3.46 7.85 -1.24
CA LEU A 32 -3.80 6.49 -0.78
C LEU A 32 -4.01 6.40 0.74
N VAL A 33 -3.30 7.21 1.53
CA VAL A 33 -3.58 7.35 2.97
C VAL A 33 -4.96 7.97 3.19
N GLY A 34 -5.31 9.02 2.45
CA GLY A 34 -6.64 9.62 2.47
C GLY A 34 -7.75 8.63 2.11
N TYR A 35 -7.52 7.83 1.06
CA TYR A 35 -8.42 6.74 0.66
C TYR A 35 -8.64 5.75 1.82
N ALA A 36 -7.57 5.28 2.44
CA ALA A 36 -7.68 4.33 3.54
C ALA A 36 -8.38 4.90 4.79
N GLN A 37 -8.21 6.20 5.06
CA GLN A 37 -8.90 6.90 6.13
C GLN A 37 -10.39 7.07 5.85
N HIS A 38 -10.74 7.49 4.62
CA HIS A 38 -12.13 7.61 4.17
C HIS A 38 -12.86 6.26 4.26
N HIS A 39 -12.21 5.19 3.80
CA HIS A 39 -12.74 3.83 3.82
C HIS A 39 -12.27 3.04 5.06
N SER A 40 -12.38 3.64 6.25
CA SER A 40 -11.87 3.08 7.53
C SER A 40 -12.42 1.70 7.91
N ARG A 41 -13.58 1.31 7.37
CA ARG A 41 -14.20 0.00 7.60
C ARG A 41 -13.61 -1.12 6.73
N LEU A 42 -12.91 -0.78 5.64
CA LEU A 42 -12.29 -1.77 4.76
C LEU A 42 -10.99 -2.29 5.35
N ARG A 43 -10.74 -3.59 5.14
CA ARG A 43 -9.43 -4.19 5.36
C ARG A 43 -8.61 -4.06 4.08
N ILE A 44 -7.53 -3.27 4.13
CA ILE A 44 -6.78 -2.88 2.93
C ILE A 44 -5.39 -3.49 2.96
N LEU A 45 -4.92 -4.00 1.81
CA LEU A 45 -3.54 -4.40 1.58
C LEU A 45 -2.85 -3.36 0.71
N TYR A 46 -1.82 -2.70 1.25
CA TYR A 46 -0.92 -1.84 0.48
C TYR A 46 0.31 -2.63 0.05
N LEU A 47 0.41 -2.88 -1.26
CA LEU A 47 1.55 -3.56 -1.86
C LEU A 47 2.59 -2.54 -2.33
N CYS A 48 3.80 -2.63 -1.79
CA CYS A 48 4.91 -1.73 -2.13
C CYS A 48 6.08 -2.48 -2.75
N TYR A 49 6.90 -1.75 -3.50
CA TYR A 49 8.00 -2.34 -4.27
C TYR A 49 9.11 -2.92 -3.38
N ASN A 50 9.55 -2.17 -2.37
CA ASN A 50 10.71 -2.53 -1.56
C ASN A 50 10.51 -2.26 -0.05
N LYS A 51 11.47 -2.72 0.75
CA LYS A 51 11.44 -2.62 2.21
C LYS A 51 11.44 -1.18 2.72
N SER A 52 12.18 -0.27 2.09
CA SER A 52 12.24 1.13 2.52
C SER A 52 10.88 1.81 2.37
N VAL A 53 10.18 1.60 1.24
CA VAL A 53 8.81 2.10 1.04
C VAL A 53 7.84 1.46 2.04
N LYS A 54 7.95 0.16 2.31
CA LYS A 54 7.15 -0.53 3.34
C LYS A 54 7.27 0.14 4.70
N ILE A 55 8.50 0.44 5.14
CA ILE A 55 8.77 1.06 6.44
C ILE A 55 8.20 2.47 6.49
N ALA A 56 8.44 3.29 5.45
CA ALA A 56 7.89 4.63 5.36
C ALA A 56 6.35 4.63 5.35
N ALA A 57 5.72 3.66 4.69
CA ALA A 57 4.27 3.51 4.62
C ALA A 57 3.67 3.13 5.99
N ARG A 58 4.33 2.25 6.75
CA ARG A 58 3.84 1.76 8.06
C ARG A 58 3.56 2.90 9.06
N GLY A 59 4.33 3.99 9.00
CA GLY A 59 4.12 5.17 9.86
C GLY A 59 3.06 6.15 9.38
N ARG A 60 2.55 5.99 8.14
CA ARG A 60 1.63 6.96 7.51
C ARG A 60 0.22 6.42 7.34
N PHE A 61 0.07 5.12 7.09
CA PHE A 61 -1.24 4.52 6.87
C PHE A 61 -1.99 4.22 8.17
N PRO A 62 -3.34 4.31 8.17
CA PRO A 62 -4.17 3.94 9.32
C PRO A 62 -4.14 2.42 9.60
N ARG A 63 -4.65 2.04 10.78
CA ARG A 63 -4.58 0.66 11.30
C ARG A 63 -5.30 -0.38 10.44
N ASN A 64 -6.25 0.04 9.61
CA ASN A 64 -6.98 -0.84 8.69
C ASN A 64 -6.16 -1.25 7.45
N VAL A 65 -4.92 -0.78 7.32
CA VAL A 65 -4.03 -1.08 6.20
C VAL A 65 -2.86 -1.98 6.64
N VAL A 66 -2.69 -3.10 5.93
CA VAL A 66 -1.52 -3.95 6.03
C VAL A 66 -0.53 -3.56 4.93
N ASN A 67 0.69 -3.17 5.31
CA ASN A 67 1.74 -2.78 4.37
C ASN A 67 2.70 -3.97 4.13
N LYS A 68 2.82 -4.42 2.88
CA LYS A 68 3.69 -5.55 2.49
C LYS A 68 4.42 -5.26 1.19
N THR A 69 5.58 -5.89 1.02
CA THR A 69 6.16 -6.08 -0.31
C THR A 69 5.59 -7.35 -0.94
N ALA A 70 5.66 -7.49 -2.27
CA ALA A 70 5.25 -8.71 -2.97
C ALA A 70 5.95 -9.95 -2.40
N HIS A 71 7.27 -9.88 -2.24
CA HIS A 71 8.07 -10.94 -1.63
C HIS A 71 7.66 -11.22 -0.17
N GLY A 72 7.44 -10.17 0.63
CA GLY A 72 7.01 -10.34 2.03
C GLY A 72 5.62 -10.95 2.16
N LEU A 73 4.73 -10.68 1.21
CA LEU A 73 3.42 -11.34 1.13
C LEU A 73 3.58 -12.82 0.77
N ALA A 74 4.35 -13.12 -0.27
CA ALA A 74 4.60 -14.49 -0.72
C ALA A 74 5.29 -15.35 0.36
N CYS A 75 6.29 -14.81 1.07
CA CYS A 75 6.99 -15.53 2.15
C CYS A 75 6.06 -15.88 3.32
N THR A 76 5.02 -15.08 3.57
CA THR A 76 4.05 -15.39 4.64
C THR A 76 3.23 -16.64 4.29
N VAL A 77 3.01 -16.91 3.00
CA VAL A 77 2.22 -18.04 2.51
C VAL A 77 3.09 -19.26 2.22
N TYR A 78 4.27 -19.06 1.61
CA TYR A 78 5.10 -20.13 1.05
C TYR A 78 6.50 -20.22 1.68
N GLY A 79 6.83 -19.37 2.66
CA GLY A 79 8.18 -19.27 3.21
C GLY A 79 8.67 -20.58 3.82
N THR A 80 7.81 -21.33 4.50
CA THR A 80 8.12 -22.66 5.06
C THR A 80 8.39 -23.71 3.98
N GLN A 81 7.75 -23.60 2.81
CA GLN A 81 7.87 -24.56 1.71
C GLN A 81 9.15 -24.37 0.88
N PHE A 82 9.72 -23.15 0.87
CA PHE A 82 10.91 -22.80 0.08
C PHE A 82 12.06 -22.20 0.90
N SER A 83 12.08 -22.39 2.22
CA SER A 83 13.14 -21.85 3.11
C SER A 83 14.55 -22.24 2.64
N TYR A 84 14.71 -23.45 2.09
CA TYR A 84 15.99 -23.96 1.58
C TYR A 84 16.47 -23.34 0.25
N LYS A 85 15.60 -22.59 -0.46
CA LYS A 85 15.91 -21.89 -1.72
C LYS A 85 16.03 -20.37 -1.53
N GLN A 86 15.88 -19.85 -0.31
CA GLN A 86 16.06 -18.42 -0.04
C GLN A 86 17.56 -18.08 -0.05
N ILE A 87 18.08 -17.73 -1.23
CA ILE A 87 19.35 -17.04 -1.37
C ILE A 87 19.16 -15.66 -0.72
N ASN A 88 20.03 -15.28 0.22
CA ASN A 88 19.99 -14.05 1.04
C ASN A 88 19.37 -12.82 0.34
N ILE A 89 18.06 -12.62 0.48
CA ILE A 89 17.38 -11.37 0.09
C ILE A 89 16.66 -10.84 1.32
N SER A 90 17.31 -9.90 1.99
CA SER A 90 16.84 -9.26 3.23
C SER A 90 15.49 -8.53 2.99
N ALA A 91 14.39 -9.11 3.50
CA ALA A 91 13.02 -8.57 3.43
C ALA A 91 12.71 -7.42 4.41
#